data_AF-A0A061R7B9-F1
#
_entry.id   AF-A0A061R7B9-F1
#
_cell.length_a   1.000
_cell.length_b   1.000
_cell.length_c   1.000
_cell.angle_alpha   90.00
_cell.angle_beta   90.00
_cell.angle_gamma   90.00
#
_symmetry.space_group_name_H-M   'P 1'
#
loop_
_entity.id
_entity.type
_entity.pdbx_description
1 polymer ?
#
loop_
_entity_poly.entity_id
_entity_poly.type
_entity_poly.pdbx_seq_one_letter_code
_entity_poly.pdbx_strand_id
1 'polypeptide(L)'
;MLPQHDGENCEEDDGEEQEVDDADLENLSDDLSDDEQPGKQDNLVLAQFEKVSRTKTRWKCQLKAGIMHVNGRDYIFNKATGEFQF
;
A
#
# COMPACT_ATOMS: atom_id res chain seq x y z
N MET A 1 -25.09 -31.13 -36.19
CA MET A 1 -25.59 -30.24 -35.13
C MET A 1 -24.94 -30.66 -33.83
N LEU A 2 -24.15 -29.78 -33.21
CA LEU A 2 -23.63 -29.92 -31.86
C LEU A 2 -24.09 -28.67 -31.08
N PRO A 3 -24.70 -28.79 -29.88
CA PRO A 3 -25.15 -27.65 -29.08
C PRO A 3 -24.14 -27.31 -27.98
N GLN A 4 -23.81 -26.03 -27.79
CA GLN A 4 -23.04 -25.46 -26.67
C GLN A 4 -23.35 -23.95 -26.64
N HIS A 5 -23.50 -23.20 -25.55
CA HIS A 5 -23.66 -23.42 -24.11
C HIS A 5 -24.03 -22.01 -23.59
N ASP A 6 -25.05 -21.89 -22.75
CA ASP A 6 -25.45 -20.63 -22.11
C ASP A 6 -24.36 -20.11 -21.14
N GLY A 7 -24.18 -18.79 -21.11
CA GLY A 7 -23.75 -18.07 -19.91
C GLY A 7 -22.35 -17.46 -19.95
N GLU A 8 -22.25 -16.20 -20.38
CA GLU A 8 -21.22 -15.28 -19.89
C GLU A 8 -21.89 -14.00 -19.38
N ASN A 9 -22.06 -13.97 -18.06
CA ASN A 9 -22.25 -12.78 -17.26
C ASN A 9 -20.92 -11.99 -17.31
N CYS A 10 -20.79 -11.11 -18.29
CA CYS A 10 -19.73 -10.10 -18.28
C CYS A 10 -20.16 -9.00 -17.30
N GLU A 11 -19.91 -9.22 -16.02
CA GLU A 11 -19.81 -8.12 -15.06
C GLU A 11 -18.57 -7.31 -15.45
N GLU A 12 -18.80 -6.21 -16.15
CA GLU A 12 -17.88 -5.09 -16.27
C GLU A 12 -17.62 -4.56 -14.84
N ASP A 13 -16.60 -5.13 -14.19
CA ASP A 13 -15.93 -4.54 -13.03
C ASP A 13 -15.18 -3.30 -13.54
N ASP A 14 -15.92 -2.20 -13.64
CA ASP A 14 -15.42 -0.85 -13.90
C ASP A 14 -14.67 -0.34 -12.66
N GLY A 15 -13.62 -1.08 -12.29
CA GLY A 15 -12.70 -0.77 -11.22
C GLY A 15 -11.68 0.23 -11.73
N GLU A 16 -12.06 1.51 -11.73
CA GLU A 16 -11.19 2.67 -11.94
C GLU A 16 -9.90 2.55 -11.09
N GLU A 17 -8.86 1.97 -11.69
CA GLU A 17 -7.49 1.94 -11.19
C GLU A 17 -6.95 3.38 -11.22
N GLN A 18 -7.34 4.18 -10.24
CA GLN A 18 -6.84 5.54 -10.09
C GLN A 18 -5.36 5.44 -9.72
N GLU A 19 -4.49 5.50 -10.73
CA GLU A 19 -3.05 5.67 -10.57
C GLU A 19 -2.84 6.96 -9.76
N VAL A 20 -2.18 6.82 -8.62
CA VAL A 20 -1.82 7.97 -7.78
C VAL A 20 -0.79 8.80 -8.53
N ASP A 21 -1.20 9.99 -8.99
CA ASP A 21 -0.31 10.98 -9.61
C ASP A 21 0.84 11.32 -8.66
N ASP A 22 2.07 11.40 -9.18
CA ASP A 22 3.30 11.75 -8.41
C ASP A 22 3.18 13.05 -7.59
N ALA A 23 2.20 13.91 -7.90
CA ALA A 23 1.92 15.13 -7.15
C ALA A 23 1.44 14.88 -5.71
N ASP A 24 0.80 13.74 -5.41
CA ASP A 24 0.38 13.39 -4.04
C ASP A 24 1.55 12.85 -3.18
N LEU A 25 2.67 12.46 -3.81
CA LEU A 25 3.87 11.97 -3.12
C LEU A 25 4.71 13.09 -2.51
N GLU A 26 4.64 14.32 -3.05
CA GLU A 26 5.43 15.46 -2.54
C GLU A 26 4.97 15.95 -1.16
N ASN A 27 3.75 15.60 -0.74
CA ASN A 27 3.21 15.97 0.57
C ASN A 27 3.54 14.97 1.70
N LEU A 28 4.30 13.90 1.43
CA LEU A 28 4.77 12.96 2.47
C LEU A 28 6.05 13.42 3.17
N SER A 29 6.58 14.59 2.80
CA SER A 29 7.84 15.12 3.32
C SER A 29 7.70 16.04 4.55
N ASP A 30 6.49 16.44 4.94
CA ASP A 30 6.32 17.55 5.88
C ASP A 30 5.51 17.13 7.12
N ASP A 31 6.21 16.53 8.10
CA ASP A 31 6.08 16.82 9.54
C ASP A 31 6.83 15.76 10.36
N LEU A 32 8.17 15.83 10.35
CA LEU A 32 9.01 15.22 11.39
C LEU A 32 9.33 16.29 12.44
N SER A 33 8.33 17.03 12.94
CA SER A 33 8.55 17.89 14.10
C SER A 33 8.69 17.03 15.36
N ASP A 34 9.96 16.80 15.64
CA ASP A 34 10.63 16.39 16.86
C ASP A 34 9.96 16.95 18.14
N ASP A 35 8.93 16.28 18.67
CA ASP A 35 8.57 16.37 20.09
C ASP A 35 9.34 15.24 20.81
N GLU A 36 10.59 15.52 21.15
CA GLU A 36 11.50 14.62 21.85
C GLU A 36 10.93 14.19 23.21
N GLN A 37 10.10 13.14 23.22
CA GLN A 37 9.98 12.29 24.41
C GLN A 37 11.08 11.24 24.38
N PRO A 38 12.10 11.33 25.27
CA PRO A 38 13.16 10.34 25.35
C PRO A 38 12.60 9.01 25.85
N GLY A 39 12.20 8.13 24.93
CA GLY A 39 11.75 6.78 25.28
C GLY A 39 10.85 6.08 24.27
N LYS A 40 10.29 6.78 23.28
CA LYS A 40 9.50 6.14 22.22
C LYS A 40 10.36 6.02 20.97
N GLN A 41 10.98 4.87 20.75
CA GLN A 41 11.57 4.57 19.45
C GLN A 41 10.45 4.55 18.42
N ASP A 42 10.53 5.41 17.41
CA ASP A 42 9.51 5.48 16.38
C ASP A 42 9.56 4.23 15.50
N ASN A 43 8.37 3.70 15.18
CA ASN A 43 8.27 2.62 14.22
C ASN A 43 8.51 3.18 12.82
N LEU A 44 9.47 2.62 12.09
CA LEU A 44 9.88 3.10 10.78
C LEU A 44 9.84 1.96 9.76
N VAL A 45 9.36 2.24 8.55
CA VAL A 45 9.42 1.32 7.41
C VAL A 45 9.99 2.08 6.21
N LEU A 46 11.11 1.57 5.67
CA LEU A 46 11.74 2.07 4.45
C LEU A 46 11.68 0.97 3.41
N ALA A 47 11.03 1.22 2.27
CA ALA A 47 10.89 0.23 1.19
C ALA A 47 10.64 0.89 -0.16
N GLN A 48 10.83 0.13 -1.24
CA GLN A 48 10.32 0.50 -2.55
C GLN A 48 8.89 -0.03 -2.70
N PHE A 49 8.02 0.69 -3.39
CA PHE A 49 6.69 0.19 -3.73
C PHE A 49 6.71 -0.50 -5.10
N GLU A 50 5.88 -1.54 -5.25
CA GLU A 50 5.57 -2.16 -6.55
C GLU A 50 4.23 -1.65 -7.08
N LYS A 51 3.19 -1.62 -6.24
CA LYS A 51 1.85 -1.11 -6.59
C LYS A 51 1.19 -0.52 -5.35
N VAL A 52 0.57 0.63 -5.49
CA VAL A 52 -0.31 1.24 -4.47
C VAL A 52 -1.68 1.45 -5.13
N SER A 53 -2.75 1.03 -4.46
CA SER A 53 -4.11 1.14 -4.99
C SER A 53 -5.09 1.49 -3.87
N ARG A 54 -6.15 2.25 -4.21
CA ARG A 54 -7.20 2.65 -3.29
C ARG A 54 -8.58 2.29 -3.85
N THR A 55 -9.46 1.76 -3.00
CA THR A 55 -10.89 1.62 -3.29
C THR A 55 -11.69 2.24 -2.16
N LYS A 56 -12.34 3.38 -2.42
CA LYS A 56 -13.00 4.21 -1.40
C LYS A 56 -12.02 4.58 -0.28
N THR A 57 -12.17 3.97 0.89
CA THR A 57 -11.32 4.19 2.06
C THR A 57 -10.29 3.10 2.29
N ARG A 58 -10.32 2.03 1.49
CA ARG A 58 -9.39 0.91 1.61
C ARG A 58 -8.16 1.16 0.77
N TRP A 59 -7.00 1.09 1.40
CA TRP A 59 -5.69 1.18 0.76
C TRP A 59 -5.01 -0.18 0.75
N LYS A 60 -4.34 -0.48 -0.35
CA LYS A 60 -3.51 -1.66 -0.52
C LYS A 60 -2.16 -1.26 -1.09
N CYS A 61 -1.10 -1.64 -0.40
CA CYS A 61 0.29 -1.36 -0.78
C CYS A 61 1.04 -2.67 -0.96
N GLN A 62 1.71 -2.84 -2.10
CA GLN A 62 2.68 -3.89 -2.35
C GLN A 62 4.08 -3.26 -2.29
N LEU A 63 4.91 -3.73 -1.36
CA LEU A 63 6.25 -3.20 -1.07
C LEU A 63 7.31 -4.28 -1.34
N LYS A 64 8.52 -3.85 -1.69
CA LYS A 64 9.69 -4.70 -1.91
C LYS A 64 10.97 -4.09 -1.33
N ALA A 65 11.97 -4.96 -1.12
CA ALA A 65 13.32 -4.59 -0.70
C ALA A 65 13.33 -3.61 0.49
N GLY A 66 12.63 -3.97 1.57
CA GLY A 66 12.38 -3.07 2.68
C GLY A 66 13.03 -3.48 4.00
N ILE A 67 13.21 -2.48 4.85
CA ILE A 67 13.73 -2.57 6.21
C ILE A 67 12.69 -1.94 7.14
N MET A 68 12.42 -2.58 8.27
CA MET A 68 11.45 -2.11 9.26
C MET A 68 12.08 -2.09 10.64
N HIS A 69 11.92 -0.99 11.36
CA HIS A 69 12.16 -0.91 12.79
C HIS A 69 10.80 -0.88 13.49
N VAL A 70 10.41 -1.96 14.18
CA VAL A 70 9.10 -2.06 14.84
C VAL A 70 9.25 -2.70 16.20
N ASN A 71 8.70 -2.05 17.24
CA ASN A 71 8.74 -2.52 18.63
C ASN A 71 10.18 -2.82 19.12
N GLY A 72 11.13 -1.96 18.77
CA GLY A 72 12.55 -2.10 19.14
C GLY A 72 13.26 -3.26 18.45
N ARG A 73 12.75 -3.75 17.31
CA ARG A 73 13.35 -4.83 16.52
C ARG A 73 13.44 -4.46 15.05
N ASP A 74 14.54 -4.88 14.44
CA ASP A 74 14.79 -4.69 13.02
C ASP A 74 14.36 -5.92 12.21
N TYR A 75 13.71 -5.67 11.08
CA TYR A 75 13.27 -6.67 10.13
C TYR A 75 13.71 -6.27 8.73
N ILE A 76 14.07 -7.26 7.91
CA ILE A 76 14.35 -7.08 6.49
C ILE A 76 13.38 -7.98 5.73
N PHE A 77 12.78 -7.46 4.67
CA PHE A 77 11.85 -8.21 3.84
C PHE A 77 12.13 -8.02 2.35
N ASN A 78 11.91 -9.08 1.58
CA ASN A 78 12.01 -9.00 0.13
C ASN A 78 10.71 -8.49 -0.51
N LYS A 79 9.56 -8.92 0.03
CA LYS A 79 8.21 -8.44 -0.31
C LYS A 79 7.33 -8.33 0.92
N ALA A 80 6.45 -7.34 0.96
CA ALA A 80 5.43 -7.16 2.00
C ALA A 80 4.15 -6.57 1.39
N THR A 81 3.00 -6.95 1.93
CA THR A 81 1.70 -6.40 1.53
C THR A 81 1.03 -5.75 2.73
N GLY A 82 0.60 -4.50 2.58
CA GLY A 82 -0.16 -3.76 3.58
C GLY A 82 -1.57 -3.51 3.10
N GLU A 83 -2.56 -3.72 3.97
CA GLU A 83 -3.94 -3.30 3.75
C GLU A 83 -4.41 -2.50 4.97
N PHE A 84 -4.95 -1.30 4.73
CA PHE A 84 -5.47 -0.44 5.79
C PHE A 84 -6.72 0.31 5.32
N GLN A 85 -7.52 0.76 6.28
CA GLN A 85 -8.73 1.53 6.04
C GLN A 85 -8.63 2.86 6.78
N PHE A 86 -9.02 3.94 6.10
CA PHE A 86 -9.15 5.28 6.67
C PHE A 86 -10.61 5.59 7.03
#